data_AF-A0A1G7VFE1-F1
#
_entry.id   AF-A0A1G7VFE1-F1
#
_cell.length_a   1.000
_cell.length_b   1.000
_cell.length_c   1.000
_cell.angle_alpha   90.00
_cell.angle_beta   90.00
_cell.angle_gamma   90.00
#
_symmetry.space_group_name_H-M   'P 1'
#
loop_
_entity.id
_entity.type
_entity.pdbx_description
1 polymer ?
#
loop_
_entity_poly.entity_id
_entity_poly.type
_entity_poly.pdbx_seq_one_letter_code
_entity_poly.pdbx_strand_id
1 'polypeptide(L)' 'MVLDMVINYILNIGKPRRIFARDEYLLYLLTDLCERGKIDLQVKERLKAIDRFVESFSEFQF' A
#
# COMPACT_ATOMS: atom_id res chain seq x y z
N MET A 1 0.24 -11.79 -6.17
CA MET A 1 -0.70 -11.26 -5.15
C MET A 1 -0.15 -9.96 -4.56
N VAL A 2 -0.96 -9.18 -3.83
CA VAL A 2 -0.49 -7.95 -3.14
C VAL A 2 0.67 -8.25 -2.18
N LEU A 3 0.61 -9.38 -1.48
CA LEU A 3 1.68 -9.82 -0.56
C LEU A 3 3.03 -9.94 -1.29
N ASP A 4 3.05 -10.57 -2.47
CA ASP A 4 4.28 -10.72 -3.27
C ASP A 4 4.85 -9.37 -3.68
N MET A 5 3.99 -8.39 -4.02
CA MET A 5 4.46 -7.04 -4.35
C MET A 5 5.14 -6.38 -3.15
N VAL A 6 4.56 -6.51 -1.96
CA VAL A 6 5.14 -5.94 -0.73
C VAL A 6 6.46 -6.63 -0.38
N ILE A 7 6.52 -7.96 -0.45
CA ILE A 7 7.75 -8.73 -0.22
C ILE A 7 8.82 -8.32 -1.23
N ASN A 8 8.50 -8.28 -2.51
CA ASN A 8 9.43 -7.88 -3.57
C ASN A 8 9.93 -6.45 -3.39
N TYR A 9 9.06 -5.52 -2.95
CA TYR A 9 9.48 -4.16 -2.62
C TYR A 9 10.50 -4.17 -1.47
N ILE A 10 10.20 -4.89 -0.39
CA ILE A 10 11.10 -4.97 0.78
C ILE A 10 12.46 -5.56 0.40
N LEU A 11 12.48 -6.60 -0.43
CA LEU A 11 13.72 -7.28 -0.84
C LEU A 11 14.57 -6.43 -1.78
N ASN A 12 13.96 -5.68 -2.70
CA ASN A 12 14.70 -4.96 -3.75
C ASN A 12 15.00 -3.49 -3.41
N ILE A 13 14.09 -2.82 -2.70
CA ILE A 13 14.21 -1.39 -2.38
C ILE A 13 14.57 -1.19 -0.91
N GLY A 14 14.17 -2.13 -0.06
CA GLY A 14 14.41 -2.08 1.38
C GLY A 14 13.13 -1.91 2.19
N LYS A 15 13.27 -2.04 3.50
CA LYS A 15 12.14 -2.05 4.43
C LYS A 15 11.47 -0.67 4.51
N PRO A 16 10.18 -0.53 4.15
CA PRO A 16 9.48 0.73 4.32
C PRO A 16 9.27 1.03 5.81
N ARG A 17 9.23 2.32 6.14
CA ARG A 17 8.87 2.76 7.50
C ARG A 17 7.37 2.55 7.77
N ARG A 18 6.54 2.80 6.77
CA ARG A 18 5.07 2.78 6.86
C ARG A 18 4.42 2.30 5.56
N ILE A 19 3.35 1.54 5.68
CA ILE A 19 2.46 1.12 4.59
C ILE A 19 1.05 1.64 4.89
N PHE A 20 0.38 2.17 3.86
CA PHE A 20 -1.03 2.57 3.92
C PHE A 20 -1.86 1.56 3.12
N ALA A 21 -2.70 0.80 3.80
CA ALA A 21 -3.69 -0.10 3.18
C ALA A 21 -4.96 0.68 2.81
N ARG A 22 -5.51 0.45 1.62
CA ARG A 22 -6.74 1.13 1.18
C ARG A 22 -8.01 0.58 1.82
N ASP A 23 -8.00 -0.66 2.30
CA ASP A 23 -9.16 -1.28 2.92
C ASP A 23 -8.73 -2.26 4.01
N GLU A 24 -9.71 -2.77 4.77
CA GLU A 24 -9.48 -3.73 5.85
C GLU A 24 -8.96 -5.07 5.33
N TYR A 25 -9.38 -5.51 4.14
CA TYR A 25 -8.91 -6.79 3.58
C TYR A 25 -7.39 -6.78 3.36
N LEU A 26 -6.87 -5.71 2.78
CA LEU A 26 -5.44 -5.50 2.59
C LEU A 26 -4.69 -5.31 3.91
N LEU A 27 -5.33 -4.68 4.90
CA LEU A 27 -4.77 -4.62 6.25
C LEU A 27 -4.55 -6.03 6.79
N TYR A 28 -5.61 -6.85 6.87
CA TYR A 28 -5.54 -8.20 7.39
C TYR A 28 -4.51 -9.06 6.67
N LEU A 29 -4.42 -8.93 5.35
CA LEU A 29 -3.45 -9.67 4.53
C LEU A 29 -1.99 -9.30 4.84
N LEU A 30 -1.74 -8.09 5.34
CA LEU A 30 -0.40 -7.55 5.58
C LEU A 30 -0.02 -7.46 7.06
N THR A 31 -0.96 -7.63 7.99
CA THR A 31 -0.75 -7.47 9.44
C THR A 31 0.44 -8.29 9.95
N ASP A 32 0.42 -9.61 9.76
CA ASP A 32 1.48 -10.50 10.27
C ASP A 32 2.86 -10.13 9.73
N LEU A 33 2.93 -9.78 8.44
CA LEU A 33 4.18 -9.36 7.80
C LEU A 33 4.70 -8.05 8.38
N CYS A 34 3.81 -7.06 8.54
CA CYS A 34 4.16 -5.73 9.01
C CYS A 34 4.54 -5.74 10.50
N GLU A 35 3.83 -6.50 11.33
CA GLU A 35 4.14 -6.67 12.75
C GLU A 35 5.53 -7.29 12.95
N ARG A 36 5.81 -8.41 12.28
CA ARG A 36 7.13 -9.08 12.33
C ARG A 36 8.22 -8.20 11.74
N GLY A 37 7.91 -7.49 10.67
CA GLY A 37 8.82 -6.54 10.01
C GLY A 37 9.04 -5.25 10.79
N LYS A 38 8.28 -4.97 11.85
CA LYS A 38 8.25 -3.66 12.53
C LYS A 38 8.04 -2.52 11.50
N ILE A 39 7.00 -2.67 10.68
CA ILE A 39 6.55 -1.70 9.68
C ILE A 39 5.22 -1.15 10.18
N ASP A 40 5.08 0.18 10.21
CA ASP A 40 3.83 0.83 10.61
C ASP A 40 2.77 0.59 9.53
N LEU A 41 1.66 -0.05 9.87
CA LEU A 41 0.57 -0.36 8.94
C LEU A 41 -0.68 0.41 9.35
N GLN A 42 -1.23 1.21 8.43
CA GLN A 42 -2.43 2.01 8.68
C GLN A 42 -3.47 1.79 7.59
N VAL A 43 -4.75 1.68 7.98
CA VAL A 43 -5.85 1.77 7.01
C VAL A 43 -6.10 3.22 6.68
N LYS A 44 -6.13 3.52 5.39
CA LYS A 44 -6.49 4.83 4.86
C LYS A 44 -7.17 4.66 3.51
N GLU A 45 -8.50 4.67 3.54
CA GLU A 45 -9.34 4.50 2.34
C GLU A 45 -9.07 5.54 1.26
N ARG A 46 -8.76 6.78 1.68
CA ARG A 46 -8.53 7.89 0.76
C ARG A 46 -7.17 8.55 0.97
N LEU A 47 -6.41 8.61 -0.11
CA LEU A 47 -5.16 9.33 -0.23
C LEU A 47 -5.37 10.45 -1.25
N LYS A 48 -5.90 11.60 -0.80
CA LYS A 48 -6.36 12.71 -1.66
C LYS A 48 -5.48 13.01 -2.86
N ALA A 49 -4.16 13.05 -2.70
CA ALA A 49 -3.24 13.33 -3.80
C ALA A 49 -3.16 12.17 -4.81
N ILE A 50 -3.11 10.93 -4.33
CA ILE A 50 -3.11 9.74 -5.19
C ILE A 50 -4.48 9.57 -5.86
N ASP A 51 -5.56 9.76 -5.12
CA ASP A 51 -6.92 9.64 -5.66
C ASP A 51 -7.15 10.68 -6.76
N ARG A 52 -6.79 11.94 -6.53
CA ARG A 52 -6.82 12.98 -7.57
C ARG A 52 -5.95 12.62 -8.77
N PHE A 53 -4.74 12.09 -8.54
CA PHE A 53 -3.86 11.67 -9.63
C PHE A 53 -4.51 10.58 -10.48
N VAL A 54 -5.11 9.57 -9.86
CA VAL A 54 -5.79 8.48 -10.58
C VAL A 54 -7.02 8.99 -11.34
N GLU A 55 -7.81 9.88 -10.73
CA GLU A 55 -8.95 10.54 -11.37
C GLU A 55 -8.50 11.32 -12.60
N SER A 56 -7.53 12.23 -12.45
CA SER A 56 -7.00 13.04 -13.55
C SER A 56 -6.34 12.20 -14.65
N PHE A 57 -5.66 11.10 -14.29
CA PHE A 57 -5.06 10.20 -15.26
C PHE A 57 -6.12 9.42 -16.06
N SER A 58 -7.19 8.98 -15.41
CA SER A 58 -8.31 8.28 -16.07
C SER A 58 -9.06 9.21 -17.01
N GLU A 59 -9.23 10.48 -16.63
CA GLU A 59 -9.79 11.53 -17.49
C GLU A 59 -8.87 11.89 -18.68
N PHE A 60 -7.58 11.58 -18.60
CA PHE A 60 -6.62 11.82 -19.68
C PHE A 60 -6.64 10.73 -20.79
N GLN A 61 -7.32 9.61 -20.57
CA GLN A 61 -7.40 8.48 -21.52
C GLN A 61 -8.52 8.61 -22.57
N PHE A 62 -8.97 9.83 -22.90
CA PHE A 62 -9.89 10.09 -24.03
C PHE A 62 -9.14 10.37 -25.34
#